data_AF-A0A933MER4-F1
#
_entry.id   AF-A0A933MER4-F1
#
_cell.length_a   1.000
_cell.length_b   1.000
_cell.length_c   1.000
_cell.angle_alpha   90.00
_cell.angle_beta   90.00
_cell.angle_gamma   90.00
#
_symmetry.space_group_name_H-M   'P 1'
#
loop_
_entity.id
_entity.type
_entity.pdbx_description
1 polymer ?
#
loop_
_entity_poly.entity_id
_entity_poly.type
_entity_poly.pdbx_seq_one_letter_code
_entity_poly.pdbx_strand_id
1 'polypeptide(L)'
;MCGICGIYNLSGAPVDRPALARMRAALALRGPDDEGEHLDGSLGLGFRRLSILDLEGGHQPMSTPDGRLTIVFNGEIYNHLDLRKDLEAGGTDFRTHSDAETLLRLFARHGVEALRRLNGMFALAVWDKERRELVLARDPMGVKPLYWRHEAGCLAFSSEIRSLLAGGFGLGLDPEGVVDYLAYAVAHAPRTVAAGVRKLQPAHFLRANPSGVREERYWSLPRPQSRPMALEEAVERLDALLSEAVRGNTLADVPVGAFLSGGVDSGLIAAMMARRFGPDKVKTFSVGFSGAGRGVDETGHSRAVARHLGTDHHELVLPAEVLSGLGESIGLLDEPIGDSACLPTCLLAGFARRTVKVALTGEGADELFAGYDRYKAAWLNEGLKRLPPWAARLAAPAARLLGKGRLFRLIPVEDAGAWAAALAHATGTQVQEVLHPAWRPRARLGAPDWAARFSRMDVLNDALEFDLGTVLPDALLMKTDKSTMRASLEARVPFLDKPVVEFAAGLPSSHKIRFFKGKYILRRLAGKYLPPGIAWRRKHGFIVPWEPWVRSRENALVQGLINDPGFLGRGIFEPVELKRLHERLVDGDRGVDAGLFFRIVILGLWLESVRKDGVSL
;
A
#
# COMPACT_ATOMS: atom_id res chain seq x y z
N MET A 1 2.74 5.88 12.93
CA MET A 1 3.22 6.71 11.83
C MET A 1 2.82 8.14 11.96
N CYS A 2 3.65 9.01 11.41
CA CYS A 2 3.44 10.45 11.41
C CYS A 2 2.63 10.88 10.17
N GLY A 3 2.33 12.17 10.10
CA GLY A 3 1.87 12.85 8.89
C GLY A 3 2.82 13.99 8.54
N ILE A 4 3.22 14.08 7.27
CA ILE A 4 3.99 15.20 6.73
C ILE A 4 3.17 15.98 5.72
N CYS A 5 3.34 17.30 5.68
CA CYS A 5 2.79 18.17 4.66
C CYS A 5 3.68 19.37 4.41
N GLY A 6 3.51 20.05 3.28
CA GLY A 6 4.22 21.30 3.03
C GLY A 6 3.81 22.01 1.75
N ILE A 7 4.24 23.27 1.66
CA ILE A 7 3.98 24.18 0.55
C ILE A 7 5.31 24.86 0.20
N TYR A 8 5.65 24.90 -1.08
CA TYR A 8 6.81 25.59 -1.61
C TYR A 8 6.43 26.45 -2.82
N ASN A 9 6.55 27.77 -2.68
CA ASN A 9 6.35 28.72 -3.77
C ASN A 9 7.68 28.95 -4.50
N LEU A 10 7.85 28.35 -5.68
CA LEU A 10 9.08 28.42 -6.47
C LEU A 10 9.39 29.86 -6.93
N SER A 11 8.37 30.72 -7.03
CA SER A 11 8.52 32.15 -7.34
C SER A 11 9.22 32.95 -6.24
N GLY A 12 9.33 32.40 -5.02
CA GLY A 12 9.83 33.11 -3.85
C GLY A 12 8.75 33.87 -3.07
N ALA A 13 7.49 33.83 -3.50
CA ALA A 13 6.38 34.40 -2.73
C ALA A 13 6.26 33.73 -1.35
N PRO A 14 5.96 34.47 -0.27
CA PRO A 14 5.80 33.89 1.06
C PRO A 14 4.78 32.75 1.10
N VAL A 15 5.04 31.74 1.93
CA VAL A 15 4.11 30.62 2.12
C VAL A 15 2.82 31.08 2.83
N ASP A 16 1.67 30.54 2.41
CA ASP A 16 0.41 30.70 3.12
C ASP A 16 0.41 29.84 4.40
N ARG A 17 0.79 30.46 5.52
CA ARG A 17 0.83 29.79 6.83
C ARG A 17 -0.55 29.29 7.29
N PRO A 18 -1.66 30.05 7.17
CA PRO A 18 -3.00 29.52 7.42
C PRO A 18 -3.34 28.25 6.62
N ALA A 19 -2.97 28.19 5.33
CA ALA A 19 -3.14 26.98 4.53
C ALA A 19 -2.34 25.81 5.10
N LEU A 20 -1.06 26.01 5.42
CA LEU A 20 -0.21 24.99 6.04
C LEU A 20 -0.79 24.49 7.38
N ALA A 21 -1.32 25.38 8.21
CA ALA A 21 -1.94 25.01 9.48
C ALA A 21 -3.17 24.09 9.28
N ARG A 22 -4.03 24.38 8.29
CA ARG A 22 -5.15 23.50 7.93
C ARG A 22 -4.67 22.15 7.38
N MET A 23 -3.64 22.15 6.54
CA MET A 23 -3.01 20.92 6.04
C MET A 23 -2.49 20.05 7.19
N ARG A 24 -1.83 20.65 8.18
CA ARG A 24 -1.31 19.95 9.37
C ARG A 24 -2.43 19.40 10.24
N ALA A 25 -3.46 20.20 10.51
CA ALA A 25 -4.59 19.78 11.35
C ALA A 25 -5.34 18.57 10.76
N ALA A 26 -5.47 18.50 9.43
CA ALA A 26 -6.11 17.38 8.73
C ALA A 26 -5.37 16.03 8.92
N LEU A 27 -4.11 16.04 9.35
CA LEU A 27 -3.28 14.84 9.59
C LEU A 27 -3.28 14.38 11.06
N ALA A 28 -4.13 14.96 11.90
CA ALA A 28 -4.17 14.70 13.34
C ALA A 28 -4.33 13.22 13.72
N LEU A 29 -5.14 12.46 12.98
CA LEU A 29 -5.37 11.04 13.25
C LEU A 29 -4.11 10.20 13.04
N ARG A 30 -3.26 10.59 12.08
CA ARG A 30 -1.99 9.88 11.87
C ARG A 30 -1.07 10.10 13.06
N GLY A 31 -0.87 11.37 13.40
CA GLY A 31 0.02 11.79 14.48
C GLY A 31 -0.71 12.56 15.58
N PRO A 32 -1.27 11.85 16.57
CA PRO A 32 -2.00 12.47 17.68
C PRO A 32 -1.09 12.95 18.82
N ASP A 33 0.17 12.52 18.86
CA ASP A 33 1.03 12.67 20.04
C ASP A 33 1.76 14.03 20.09
N ASP A 34 2.09 14.62 18.94
CA ASP A 34 2.83 15.90 18.83
C ASP A 34 2.64 16.57 17.46
N GLU A 35 2.95 17.86 17.34
CA GLU A 35 2.87 18.62 16.09
C GLU A 35 3.99 19.65 15.94
N GLY A 36 4.35 19.99 14.70
CA GLY A 36 5.39 20.97 14.42
C GLY A 36 5.20 21.71 13.09
N GLU A 37 5.87 22.85 12.98
CA GLU A 37 5.98 23.61 11.73
C GLU A 37 7.35 24.26 11.58
N HIS A 38 7.77 24.44 10.33
CA HIS A 38 8.95 25.21 9.96
C HIS A 38 8.58 26.12 8.79
N LEU A 39 8.93 27.40 8.89
CA LEU A 39 8.65 28.42 7.89
C LEU A 39 9.97 29.09 7.49
N ASP A 40 10.22 29.17 6.19
CA ASP A 40 11.39 29.82 5.61
C ASP A 40 11.01 30.56 4.32
N GLY A 41 10.46 31.77 4.49
CA GLY A 41 10.00 32.62 3.40
C GLY A 41 8.97 31.92 2.52
N SER A 42 9.41 31.41 1.37
CA SER A 42 8.59 30.70 0.38
C SER A 42 8.27 29.25 0.69
N LEU A 43 8.86 28.68 1.75
CA LEU A 43 8.64 27.30 2.19
C LEU A 43 7.88 27.24 3.52
N GLY A 44 6.93 26.32 3.61
CA GLY A 44 6.38 25.82 4.86
C GLY A 44 6.41 24.28 4.92
N LEU A 45 6.89 23.73 6.03
CA LEU A 45 6.82 22.30 6.37
C LEU A 45 5.94 22.12 7.61
N GLY A 46 5.05 21.13 7.59
CA GLY A 46 4.17 20.77 8.69
C GLY A 46 4.29 19.30 9.05
N PHE A 47 4.11 19.00 10.34
CA PHE A 47 4.30 17.67 10.90
C PHE A 47 3.25 17.32 11.95
N ARG A 48 2.83 16.05 11.97
CA ARG A 48 2.04 15.43 13.04
C ARG A 48 2.70 14.13 13.44
N ARG A 49 2.95 13.91 14.72
CA ARG A 49 3.77 12.81 15.22
C ARG A 49 2.93 11.71 15.86
N LEU A 50 3.24 10.46 15.54
CA LEU A 50 2.95 9.32 16.43
C LEU A 50 4.28 8.88 17.03
N SER A 51 4.45 9.05 18.34
CA SER A 51 5.72 8.78 19.02
C SER A 51 5.89 7.27 19.24
N ILE A 52 6.88 6.70 18.55
CA ILE A 52 7.23 5.26 18.59
C ILE A 52 8.66 5.04 19.04
N LEU A 53 9.61 5.78 18.47
CA LEU A 53 11.02 5.78 18.85
C LEU A 53 11.41 7.19 19.32
N ASP A 54 12.22 7.25 20.38
CA ASP A 54 12.70 8.47 21.01
C ASP A 54 11.57 9.44 21.38
N LEU A 55 10.71 9.00 22.30
CA LEU A 55 9.44 9.66 22.62
C LEU A 55 9.59 11.16 22.95
N GLU A 56 10.70 11.56 23.55
CA GLU A 56 11.00 12.95 23.94
C GLU A 56 11.88 13.69 22.93
N GLY A 57 12.87 13.06 22.32
CA GLY A 57 13.85 13.73 21.44
C GLY A 57 13.46 13.80 19.97
N GLY A 58 12.56 12.91 19.51
CA GLY A 58 12.21 12.74 18.09
C GLY A 58 11.25 13.78 17.49
N HIS A 59 11.21 15.00 18.02
CA HIS A 59 10.38 16.09 17.50
C HIS A 59 10.78 16.50 16.07
N GLN A 60 9.79 16.84 15.24
CA GLN A 60 10.01 17.30 13.87
C GLN A 60 9.06 18.47 13.54
N PRO A 61 9.39 19.39 12.61
CA PRO A 61 10.58 19.40 11.75
C PRO A 61 11.90 19.49 12.51
N MET A 62 12.91 18.74 12.04
CA MET A 62 14.24 18.69 12.68
C MET A 62 15.27 19.38 11.79
N SER A 63 16.10 20.26 12.35
CA SER A 63 17.12 21.02 11.61
C SER A 63 18.53 20.65 12.03
N THR A 64 19.49 20.78 11.10
CA THR A 64 20.91 20.64 11.40
C THR A 64 21.37 21.75 12.37
N PRO A 65 22.46 21.58 13.14
CA PRO A 65 22.92 22.59 14.09
C PRO A 65 23.19 23.97 13.49
N ASP A 66 23.60 24.03 12.22
CA ASP A 66 23.82 25.26 11.44
C ASP A 66 22.51 25.84 10.83
N GLY A 67 21.39 25.13 10.98
CA GLY A 67 20.09 25.53 10.42
C GLY A 67 19.98 25.41 8.90
N ARG A 68 20.97 24.81 8.22
CA ARG A 68 20.98 24.69 6.77
C ARG A 68 19.91 23.73 6.24
N LEU A 69 19.87 22.53 6.81
CA LEU A 69 18.92 21.49 6.40
C LEU A 69 17.80 21.34 7.42
N THR A 70 16.58 21.19 6.94
CA THR A 70 15.41 20.84 7.76
C THR A 70 14.67 19.65 7.16
N ILE A 71 14.33 18.66 7.99
CA ILE A 71 13.59 17.45 7.59
C ILE A 71 12.22 17.33 8.26
N VAL A 72 11.25 16.83 7.51
CA VAL A 72 10.07 16.13 8.04
C VAL A 72 10.00 14.73 7.45
N PHE A 73 9.64 13.75 8.26
CA PHE A 73 9.77 12.34 7.97
C PHE A 73 8.64 11.53 8.60
N ASN A 74 7.88 10.84 7.75
CA ASN A 74 6.89 9.84 8.13
C ASN A 74 7.44 8.47 7.74
N GLY A 75 7.98 7.72 8.69
CA GLY A 75 8.61 6.45 8.41
C GLY A 75 9.25 5.80 9.64
N GLU A 76 9.99 4.74 9.38
CA GLU A 76 10.97 4.13 10.28
C GLU A 76 12.17 3.69 9.44
N ILE A 77 13.39 4.04 9.85
CA ILE A 77 14.63 3.57 9.22
C ILE A 77 15.22 2.41 10.03
N TYR A 78 14.90 1.18 9.67
CA TYR A 78 15.26 -0.04 10.41
C TYR A 78 16.78 -0.24 10.59
N ASN A 79 17.60 0.30 9.69
CA ASN A 79 19.07 0.25 9.80
C ASN A 79 19.70 1.53 10.36
N HIS A 80 18.94 2.42 11.00
CA HIS A 80 19.46 3.72 11.47
C HIS A 80 20.59 3.58 12.48
N LEU A 81 20.56 2.58 13.37
CA LEU A 81 21.63 2.36 14.35
C LEU A 81 22.98 2.03 13.70
N ASP A 82 22.97 1.31 12.57
CA ASP A 82 24.20 0.99 11.84
C ASP A 82 24.69 2.20 11.03
N LEU A 83 23.77 2.95 10.40
CA LEU A 83 24.09 4.21 9.74
C LEU A 83 24.64 5.26 10.71
N ARG A 84 24.11 5.29 11.93
CA ARG A 84 24.57 6.17 13.01
C ARG A 84 26.01 5.86 13.41
N LYS A 85 26.36 4.59 13.61
CA LYS A 85 27.75 4.18 13.91
C LYS A 85 28.73 4.66 12.83
N ASP A 86 28.37 4.53 11.55
CA ASP A 86 29.19 5.03 10.43
C ASP A 86 29.36 6.56 10.45
N LEU A 87 28.33 7.29 10.88
CA LEU A 87 28.34 8.75 10.99
C LEU A 87 29.15 9.22 12.20
N GLU A 88 29.00 8.57 13.35
CA GLU A 88 29.77 8.80 14.59
C GLU A 88 31.27 8.52 14.35
N ALA A 89 31.60 7.42 13.66
CA ALA A 89 32.98 7.12 13.25
C ALA A 89 33.56 8.19 12.30
N GLY A 90 32.69 8.93 11.61
CA GLY A 90 33.05 10.09 10.78
C GLY A 90 33.06 11.43 11.52
N GLY A 91 32.90 11.45 12.85
CA GLY A 91 32.90 12.66 13.68
C GLY A 91 31.57 13.40 13.76
N THR A 92 30.44 12.75 13.46
CA THR A 92 29.11 13.36 13.59
C THR A 92 28.57 13.21 15.01
N ASP A 93 28.28 14.34 15.66
CA ASP A 93 27.60 14.36 16.95
C ASP A 93 26.07 14.29 16.80
N PHE A 94 25.43 13.54 17.70
CA PHE A 94 23.99 13.33 17.77
C PHE A 94 23.39 13.93 19.05
N ARG A 95 22.20 14.51 18.97
CA ARG A 95 21.46 15.09 20.10
C ARG A 95 20.34 14.21 20.61
N THR A 96 19.86 13.32 19.77
CA THR A 96 18.68 12.47 19.95
C THR A 96 19.04 11.03 19.60
N HIS A 97 18.18 10.05 19.93
CA HIS A 97 18.31 8.68 19.43
C HIS A 97 17.29 8.33 18.35
N SER A 98 16.51 9.31 17.90
CA SER A 98 15.60 9.19 16.77
C SER A 98 16.33 8.84 15.46
N ASP A 99 15.69 7.99 14.67
CA ASP A 99 16.05 7.69 13.30
C ASP A 99 15.96 8.93 12.38
N ALA A 100 15.10 9.90 12.70
CA ALA A 100 14.99 11.17 11.99
C ALA A 100 16.30 12.00 12.03
N GLU A 101 17.01 12.03 13.17
CA GLU A 101 18.31 12.70 13.23
C GLU A 101 19.35 11.95 12.41
N THR A 102 19.36 10.61 12.49
CA THR A 102 20.24 9.78 11.64
C THR A 102 20.04 10.08 10.17
N LEU A 103 18.78 10.17 9.73
CA LEU A 103 18.41 10.50 8.36
C LEU A 103 18.87 11.91 7.98
N LEU A 104 18.63 12.92 8.82
CA LEU A 104 19.05 14.29 8.61
C LEU A 104 20.57 14.41 8.44
N ARG A 105 21.34 13.77 9.33
CA ARG A 105 22.81 13.77 9.27
C ARG A 105 23.32 13.03 8.04
N LEU A 106 22.68 11.92 7.66
CA LEU A 106 23.03 11.18 6.45
C LEU A 106 22.80 12.03 5.18
N PHE A 107 21.69 12.77 5.12
CA PHE A 107 21.40 13.72 4.04
C PHE A 107 22.39 14.89 4.03
N ALA A 108 22.76 15.44 5.19
CA ALA A 108 23.78 16.49 5.28
C ALA A 108 25.12 16.05 4.68
N ARG A 109 25.50 14.79 4.86
CA ARG A 109 26.78 14.24 4.38
C ARG A 109 26.74 13.79 2.91
N HIS A 110 25.63 13.22 2.44
CA HIS A 110 25.56 12.53 1.14
C HIS A 110 24.54 13.11 0.16
N GLY A 111 23.74 14.10 0.58
CA GLY A 111 22.61 14.59 -0.21
C GLY A 111 21.64 13.46 -0.55
N VAL A 112 21.08 13.47 -1.77
CA VAL A 112 20.12 12.44 -2.21
C VAL A 112 20.70 11.03 -2.28
N GLU A 113 22.02 10.87 -2.34
CA GLU A 113 22.67 9.55 -2.36
C GLU A 113 22.46 8.79 -1.04
N ALA A 114 22.12 9.52 0.03
CA ALA A 114 21.66 8.95 1.29
C ALA A 114 20.52 7.93 1.08
N LEU A 115 19.59 8.20 0.16
CA LEU A 115 18.42 7.35 -0.11
C LEU A 115 18.80 5.90 -0.47
N ARG A 116 19.94 5.70 -1.15
CA ARG A 116 20.41 4.36 -1.54
C ARG A 116 20.86 3.52 -0.34
N ARG A 117 21.19 4.14 0.79
CA ARG A 117 21.68 3.47 2.01
C ARG A 117 20.56 3.13 2.99
N LEU A 118 19.36 3.66 2.79
CA LEU A 118 18.24 3.46 3.70
C LEU A 118 17.62 2.07 3.52
N ASN A 119 17.37 1.40 4.66
CA ASN A 119 16.44 0.27 4.76
C ASN A 119 15.33 0.68 5.72
N GLY A 120 14.11 0.80 5.22
CA GLY A 120 13.00 1.36 5.98
C GLY A 120 11.79 1.64 5.11
N MET A 121 10.68 1.96 5.77
CA MET A 121 9.49 2.53 5.13
C MET A 121 9.47 4.03 5.40
N PHE A 122 9.26 4.87 4.39
CA PHE A 122 9.39 6.30 4.55
C PHE A 122 8.75 7.13 3.43
N ALA A 123 8.18 8.26 3.86
CA ALA A 123 7.98 9.45 3.06
C ALA A 123 8.69 10.60 3.77
N LEU A 124 9.54 11.35 3.06
CA LEU A 124 10.33 12.44 3.64
C LEU A 124 10.31 13.69 2.78
N ALA A 125 10.53 14.83 3.43
CA ALA A 125 10.84 16.10 2.80
C ALA A 125 12.05 16.73 3.47
N VAL A 126 13.08 17.07 2.69
CA VAL A 126 14.31 17.74 3.15
C VAL A 126 14.44 19.07 2.43
N TRP A 127 14.50 20.15 3.19
CA TRP A 127 14.77 21.49 2.71
C TRP A 127 16.24 21.83 2.88
N ASP A 128 16.90 22.27 1.81
CA ASP A 128 18.21 22.92 1.84
C ASP A 128 18.02 24.43 1.61
N LYS A 129 18.16 25.21 2.69
CA LYS A 129 17.96 26.66 2.67
C LYS A 129 18.95 27.39 1.77
N GLU A 130 20.21 26.96 1.76
CA GLU A 130 21.27 27.60 0.96
C GLU A 130 21.02 27.38 -0.53
N ARG A 131 20.62 26.16 -0.89
CA ARG A 131 20.34 25.81 -2.30
C ARG A 131 18.93 26.19 -2.75
N ARG A 132 18.07 26.58 -1.80
CA ARG A 132 16.62 26.75 -1.99
C ARG A 132 16.02 25.54 -2.69
N GLU A 133 16.39 24.35 -2.23
CA GLU A 133 16.01 23.07 -2.84
C GLU A 133 15.20 22.23 -1.85
N LEU A 134 14.02 21.77 -2.28
CA LEU A 134 13.20 20.81 -1.56
C LEU A 134 13.35 19.44 -2.23
N VAL A 135 13.72 18.43 -1.45
CA VAL A 135 13.72 17.01 -1.86
C VAL A 135 12.58 16.30 -1.17
N LEU A 136 11.64 15.77 -1.94
CA LEU A 136 10.64 14.81 -1.47
C LEU A 136 11.09 13.41 -1.86
N ALA A 137 11.01 12.40 -0.99
CA ALA A 137 11.33 11.03 -1.38
C ALA A 137 10.37 10.01 -0.76
N ARG A 138 10.14 8.92 -1.50
CA ARG A 138 9.32 7.78 -1.07
C ARG A 138 10.15 6.50 -1.05
N ASP A 139 9.87 5.62 -0.09
CA ASP A 139 10.61 4.37 0.10
C ASP A 139 10.55 3.43 -1.12
N PRO A 140 11.47 2.44 -1.19
CA PRO A 140 11.61 1.59 -2.37
C PRO A 140 10.33 0.84 -2.78
N MET A 141 9.50 0.45 -1.82
CA MET A 141 8.29 -0.36 -2.03
C MET A 141 7.00 0.46 -1.96
N GLY A 142 7.08 1.76 -1.69
CA GLY A 142 5.93 2.65 -1.57
C GLY A 142 5.06 2.37 -0.35
N VAL A 143 5.63 1.86 0.74
CA VAL A 143 4.91 1.56 1.98
C VAL A 143 4.26 2.80 2.56
N LYS A 144 4.97 3.94 2.59
CA LYS A 144 4.39 5.21 3.04
C LYS A 144 3.83 6.02 1.88
N PRO A 145 2.62 6.59 2.00
CA PRO A 145 2.04 7.43 0.97
C PRO A 145 2.73 8.80 0.92
N LEU A 146 2.88 9.35 -0.28
CA LEU A 146 3.29 10.73 -0.50
C LEU A 146 2.64 11.26 -1.78
N TYR A 147 1.78 12.26 -1.61
CA TYR A 147 1.06 12.94 -2.67
C TYR A 147 1.65 14.33 -2.90
N TRP A 148 1.59 14.81 -4.13
CA TRP A 148 2.04 16.14 -4.48
C TRP A 148 1.25 16.74 -5.64
N ARG A 149 1.22 18.07 -5.71
CA ARG A 149 0.65 18.88 -6.80
C ARG A 149 1.62 20.00 -7.11
N HIS A 150 1.80 20.29 -8.39
CA HIS A 150 2.56 21.46 -8.83
C HIS A 150 1.74 22.24 -9.86
N GLU A 151 1.38 23.47 -9.53
CA GLU A 151 0.60 24.34 -10.40
C GLU A 151 0.97 25.81 -10.15
N ALA A 152 1.06 26.60 -11.23
CA ALA A 152 1.37 28.02 -11.17
C ALA A 152 2.62 28.36 -10.31
N GLY A 153 3.63 27.47 -10.29
CA GLY A 153 4.85 27.65 -9.51
C GLY A 153 4.70 27.39 -8.00
N CYS A 154 3.57 26.82 -7.55
CA CYS A 154 3.36 26.35 -6.18
C CYS A 154 3.39 24.82 -6.15
N LEU A 155 4.31 24.26 -5.36
CA LEU A 155 4.38 22.83 -5.05
C LEU A 155 3.77 22.59 -3.67
N ALA A 156 2.72 21.79 -3.59
CA ALA A 156 2.15 21.31 -2.33
C ALA A 156 2.29 19.80 -2.23
N PHE A 157 2.59 19.29 -1.03
CA PHE A 157 2.72 17.85 -0.78
C PHE A 157 2.11 17.44 0.56
N SER A 158 1.70 16.19 0.67
CA SER A 158 1.20 15.63 1.93
C SER A 158 1.20 14.10 1.93
N SER A 159 1.18 13.51 3.13
CA SER A 159 0.90 12.07 3.32
C SER A 159 -0.51 11.69 2.88
N GLU A 160 -1.48 12.62 2.88
CA GLU A 160 -2.89 12.35 2.58
C GLU A 160 -3.50 13.45 1.69
N ILE A 161 -4.36 13.09 0.73
CA ILE A 161 -5.02 14.05 -0.18
C ILE A 161 -5.92 15.03 0.60
N ARG A 162 -6.59 14.58 1.68
CA ARG A 162 -7.43 15.44 2.52
C ARG A 162 -6.69 16.65 3.09
N SER A 163 -5.40 16.50 3.34
CA SER A 163 -4.55 17.57 3.86
C SER A 163 -4.36 18.63 2.79
N LEU A 164 -4.09 18.25 1.53
CA LEU A 164 -4.06 19.19 0.40
C LEU A 164 -5.41 19.90 0.22
N LEU A 165 -6.51 19.16 0.30
CA LEU A 165 -7.86 19.71 0.23
C LEU A 165 -8.13 20.76 1.32
N ALA A 166 -7.77 20.45 2.57
CA ALA A 166 -7.89 21.38 3.70
C ALA A 166 -7.01 22.64 3.52
N GLY A 167 -5.88 22.52 2.83
CA GLY A 167 -5.02 23.64 2.45
C GLY A 167 -5.68 24.63 1.48
N GLY A 168 -6.78 24.24 0.82
CA GLY A 168 -7.44 25.05 -0.22
C GLY A 168 -6.95 24.72 -1.63
N PHE A 169 -6.19 23.63 -1.80
CA PHE A 169 -5.80 23.13 -3.11
C PHE A 169 -6.99 22.37 -3.71
N GLY A 170 -8.01 23.08 -4.20
CA GLY A 170 -9.25 22.52 -4.71
C GLY A 170 -9.01 21.48 -5.81
N LEU A 171 -9.70 20.34 -5.73
CA LEU A 171 -9.50 19.22 -6.64
C LEU A 171 -10.78 18.98 -7.43
N GLY A 172 -10.73 19.19 -8.74
CA GLY A 172 -11.67 18.51 -9.62
C GLY A 172 -11.40 17.00 -9.57
N LEU A 173 -12.29 16.21 -10.15
CA LEU A 173 -12.06 14.78 -10.35
C LEU A 173 -11.33 14.55 -11.68
N ASP A 174 -10.40 13.60 -11.67
CA ASP A 174 -9.69 13.15 -12.88
C ASP A 174 -10.48 12.02 -13.56
N PRO A 175 -11.04 12.21 -14.78
CA PRO A 175 -11.85 11.19 -15.44
C PRO A 175 -11.09 9.88 -15.66
N GLU A 176 -9.81 9.95 -16.02
CA GLU A 176 -8.97 8.77 -16.20
C GLU A 176 -8.73 8.04 -14.87
N GLY A 177 -8.43 8.77 -13.79
CA GLY A 177 -8.30 8.23 -12.44
C GLY A 177 -9.58 7.57 -11.92
N VAL A 178 -10.76 8.12 -12.22
CA VAL A 178 -12.06 7.51 -11.89
C VAL A 178 -12.26 6.20 -12.68
N VAL A 179 -11.92 6.19 -13.96
CA VAL A 179 -12.01 4.99 -14.81
C VAL A 179 -11.03 3.91 -14.36
N ASP A 180 -9.79 4.27 -14.04
CA ASP A 180 -8.80 3.37 -13.45
C ASP A 180 -9.35 2.75 -12.15
N TYR A 181 -9.90 3.58 -11.26
CA TYR A 181 -10.51 3.12 -10.02
C TYR A 181 -11.68 2.13 -10.26
N LEU A 182 -12.59 2.44 -11.17
CA LEU A 182 -13.73 1.56 -11.47
C LEU A 182 -13.30 0.24 -12.11
N ALA A 183 -12.22 0.24 -12.90
CA ALA A 183 -11.67 -0.95 -13.54
C ALA A 183 -10.83 -1.80 -12.58
N TYR A 184 -9.99 -1.18 -11.76
CA TYR A 184 -8.93 -1.84 -10.97
C TYR A 184 -9.11 -1.76 -9.45
N ALA A 185 -10.21 -1.19 -8.97
CA ALA A 185 -10.47 -0.88 -7.55
C ALA A 185 -9.56 0.19 -6.93
N VAL A 186 -8.58 0.72 -7.67
CA VAL A 186 -7.67 1.81 -7.26
C VAL A 186 -7.24 2.63 -8.47
N ALA A 187 -6.88 3.89 -8.25
CA ALA A 187 -6.15 4.68 -9.24
C ALA A 187 -4.63 4.38 -9.10
N HIS A 188 -3.97 3.91 -10.15
CA HIS A 188 -2.56 3.56 -10.06
C HIS A 188 -1.65 4.78 -10.17
N ALA A 189 -0.52 4.76 -9.46
CA ALA A 189 0.49 5.79 -9.56
C ALA A 189 0.98 5.94 -11.01
N PRO A 190 1.23 7.18 -11.49
CA PRO A 190 1.29 8.42 -10.69
C PRO A 190 -0.07 9.11 -10.49
N ARG A 191 -1.18 8.58 -11.02
CA ARG A 191 -2.50 9.22 -10.95
C ARG A 191 -3.18 9.05 -9.58
N THR A 192 -4.16 9.91 -9.35
CA THR A 192 -5.18 9.76 -8.29
C THR A 192 -6.54 10.05 -8.91
N VAL A 193 -7.63 9.81 -8.18
CA VAL A 193 -8.97 10.27 -8.62
C VAL A 193 -9.12 11.79 -8.59
N ALA A 194 -8.19 12.50 -7.98
CA ALA A 194 -8.20 13.95 -7.82
C ALA A 194 -7.30 14.62 -8.86
N ALA A 195 -7.88 15.48 -9.68
CA ALA A 195 -7.20 16.18 -10.76
C ALA A 195 -6.03 17.03 -10.24
N GLY A 196 -4.88 16.92 -10.90
CA GLY A 196 -3.66 17.66 -10.56
C GLY A 196 -2.89 17.11 -9.35
N VAL A 197 -3.41 16.12 -8.62
CA VAL A 197 -2.70 15.46 -7.53
C VAL A 197 -2.11 14.14 -8.01
N ARG A 198 -0.81 13.98 -7.76
CA ARG A 198 -0.02 12.82 -8.18
C ARG A 198 0.50 12.06 -6.96
N LYS A 199 0.61 10.74 -7.08
CA LYS A 199 1.38 9.89 -6.15
C LYS A 199 2.85 9.96 -6.55
N LEU A 200 3.75 10.23 -5.59
CA LEU A 200 5.17 10.00 -5.84
C LEU A 200 5.39 8.48 -5.97
N GLN A 201 6.06 8.04 -7.03
CA GLN A 201 6.26 6.62 -7.27
C GLN A 201 7.20 5.98 -6.22
N PRO A 202 7.05 4.68 -5.92
CA PRO A 202 8.03 3.94 -5.12
C PRO A 202 9.45 4.12 -5.65
N ALA A 203 10.44 4.20 -4.77
CA ALA A 203 11.85 4.37 -5.15
C ALA A 203 12.19 5.65 -5.94
N HIS A 204 11.35 6.68 -5.88
CA HIS A 204 11.59 7.97 -6.50
C HIS A 204 11.78 9.08 -5.48
N PHE A 205 12.49 10.12 -5.90
CA PHE A 205 12.50 11.42 -5.25
C PHE A 205 12.09 12.50 -6.25
N LEU A 206 11.59 13.61 -5.72
CA LEU A 206 11.25 14.81 -6.45
C LEU A 206 12.11 15.95 -5.91
N ARG A 207 12.86 16.61 -6.80
CA ARG A 207 13.59 17.84 -6.50
C ARG A 207 12.79 19.03 -7.00
N ALA A 208 12.63 20.03 -6.14
CA ALA A 208 12.01 21.29 -6.48
C ALA A 208 12.90 22.45 -6.07
N ASN A 209 13.09 23.40 -6.98
CA ASN A 209 13.85 24.63 -6.77
C ASN A 209 13.27 25.74 -7.68
N PRO A 210 13.77 26.98 -7.66
CA PRO A 210 13.21 28.05 -8.50
C PRO A 210 13.23 27.77 -10.01
N SER A 211 14.03 26.82 -10.50
CA SER A 211 14.07 26.41 -11.90
C SER A 211 13.01 25.37 -12.28
N GLY A 212 12.29 24.80 -11.31
CA GLY A 212 11.19 23.88 -11.55
C GLY A 212 11.26 22.61 -10.69
N VAL A 213 10.53 21.59 -11.16
CA VAL A 213 10.34 20.31 -10.46
C VAL A 213 10.82 19.17 -11.35
N ARG A 214 11.60 18.24 -10.80
CA ARG A 214 12.07 17.02 -11.49
C ARG A 214 11.88 15.79 -10.62
N GLU A 215 11.36 14.72 -11.22
CA GLU A 215 11.18 13.42 -10.59
C GLU A 215 12.26 12.46 -11.10
N GLU A 216 12.94 11.76 -10.19
CA GLU A 216 14.04 10.85 -10.50
C GLU A 216 13.93 9.56 -9.67
N ARG A 217 14.29 8.43 -10.28
CA ARG A 217 14.35 7.13 -9.61
C ARG A 217 15.72 6.92 -8.97
N TYR A 218 15.77 6.64 -7.68
CA TYR A 218 17.05 6.38 -6.97
C TYR A 218 17.38 4.89 -6.80
N TRP A 219 16.38 4.01 -6.91
CA TRP A 219 16.55 2.56 -6.75
C TRP A 219 15.65 1.77 -7.71
N SER A 220 16.09 0.57 -8.08
CA SER A 220 15.34 -0.39 -8.89
C SER A 220 15.66 -1.80 -8.42
N LEU A 221 14.73 -2.73 -8.63
CA LEU A 221 14.94 -4.14 -8.30
C LEU A 221 16.19 -4.71 -9.01
N PRO A 222 17.01 -5.50 -8.32
CA PRO A 222 18.13 -6.19 -8.96
C PRO A 222 17.62 -7.27 -9.90
N ARG A 223 18.37 -7.52 -10.98
CA ARG A 223 18.07 -8.63 -11.90
C ARG A 223 18.49 -9.98 -11.27
N PRO A 224 17.82 -11.09 -11.64
CA PRO A 224 18.21 -12.43 -11.21
C PRO A 224 19.69 -12.73 -11.49
N GLN A 225 20.34 -13.41 -10.56
CA GLN A 225 21.75 -13.81 -10.72
C GLN A 225 21.88 -14.90 -11.80
N SER A 226 23.01 -14.89 -12.52
CA SER A 226 23.28 -15.86 -13.60
C SER A 226 23.49 -17.29 -13.10
N ARG A 227 24.01 -17.45 -11.88
CA ARG A 227 24.18 -18.75 -11.22
C ARG A 227 23.23 -18.84 -10.02
N PRO A 228 22.16 -19.64 -10.08
CA PRO A 228 21.21 -19.72 -8.98
C PRO A 228 21.83 -20.46 -7.79
N MET A 229 21.62 -19.89 -6.60
CA MET A 229 21.89 -20.51 -5.30
C MET A 229 21.13 -21.83 -5.16
N ALA A 230 21.67 -22.79 -4.41
CA ALA A 230 20.95 -24.01 -4.08
C ALA A 230 19.74 -23.69 -3.19
N LEU A 231 18.64 -24.45 -3.32
CA LEU A 231 17.40 -24.14 -2.59
C LEU A 231 17.59 -24.14 -1.07
N GLU A 232 18.32 -25.11 -0.54
CA GLU A 232 18.59 -25.23 0.89
C GLU A 232 19.40 -24.03 1.41
N GLU A 233 20.45 -23.62 0.68
CA GLU A 233 21.22 -22.40 0.99
C GLU A 233 20.34 -21.15 0.90
N ALA A 234 19.46 -21.07 -0.10
CA ALA A 234 18.53 -19.97 -0.25
C ALA A 234 17.51 -19.89 0.90
N VAL A 235 17.07 -21.03 1.43
CA VAL A 235 16.21 -21.10 2.62
C VAL A 235 16.94 -20.57 3.85
N GLU A 236 18.20 -20.96 4.08
CA GLU A 236 19.01 -20.42 5.20
C GLU A 236 19.25 -18.92 5.06
N ARG A 237 19.56 -18.46 3.83
CA ARG A 237 19.76 -17.03 3.58
C ARG A 237 18.49 -16.23 3.81
N LEU A 238 17.33 -16.75 3.37
CA LEU A 238 16.03 -16.11 3.63
C LEU A 238 15.71 -16.07 5.12
N ASP A 239 16.01 -17.15 5.86
CA ASP A 239 15.82 -17.23 7.31
C ASP A 239 16.61 -16.11 8.03
N ALA A 240 17.89 -15.95 7.68
CA ALA A 240 18.74 -14.90 8.24
C ALA A 240 18.23 -13.50 7.90
N LEU A 241 17.87 -13.24 6.63
CA LEU A 241 17.39 -11.94 6.18
C LEU A 241 16.04 -11.57 6.82
N LEU A 242 15.09 -12.50 6.92
CA LEU A 242 13.80 -12.24 7.58
C LEU A 242 13.95 -12.12 9.10
N SER A 243 14.85 -12.87 9.73
CA SER A 243 15.15 -12.70 11.16
C SER A 243 15.69 -11.29 11.44
N GLU A 244 16.56 -10.79 10.57
CA GLU A 244 17.10 -9.44 10.64
C GLU A 244 16.04 -8.37 10.35
N ALA A 245 15.17 -8.61 9.36
CA ALA A 245 14.04 -7.73 9.08
C ALA A 245 13.09 -7.64 10.30
N VAL A 246 12.73 -8.78 10.92
CA VAL A 246 11.91 -8.78 12.15
C VAL A 246 12.62 -8.05 13.29
N ARG A 247 13.96 -8.17 13.41
CA ARG A 247 14.74 -7.41 14.39
C ARG A 247 14.59 -5.91 14.18
N GLY A 248 14.80 -5.41 12.97
CA GLY A 248 14.69 -3.98 12.65
C GLY A 248 13.26 -3.46 12.80
N ASN A 249 12.28 -4.22 12.30
CA ASN A 249 10.86 -3.83 12.36
C ASN A 249 10.28 -3.87 13.79
N THR A 250 10.95 -4.52 14.76
CA THR A 250 10.52 -4.55 16.16
C THR A 250 11.21 -3.51 17.04
N LEU A 251 12.08 -2.68 16.46
CA LEU A 251 12.71 -1.55 17.15
C LEU A 251 11.66 -0.47 17.46
N ALA A 252 11.34 -0.27 18.75
CA ALA A 252 10.39 0.72 19.23
C ALA A 252 10.55 0.92 20.75
N ASP A 253 10.24 2.12 21.25
CA ASP A 253 10.15 2.44 22.69
C ASP A 253 8.72 2.20 23.23
N VAL A 254 7.84 1.60 22.41
CA VAL A 254 6.42 1.36 22.70
C VAL A 254 6.04 -0.11 22.41
N PRO A 255 4.94 -0.63 22.96
CA PRO A 255 4.53 -2.01 22.72
C PRO A 255 4.26 -2.32 21.24
N VAL A 256 4.81 -3.46 20.80
CA VAL A 256 4.73 -3.99 19.43
C VAL A 256 3.95 -5.31 19.43
N GLY A 257 3.03 -5.47 18.49
CA GLY A 257 2.28 -6.72 18.26
C GLY A 257 2.36 -7.19 16.81
N ALA A 258 1.51 -8.15 16.45
CA ALA A 258 1.38 -8.64 15.07
C ALA A 258 -0.07 -8.97 14.70
N PHE A 259 -0.43 -8.76 13.43
CA PHE A 259 -1.67 -9.29 12.87
C PHE A 259 -1.51 -10.75 12.46
N LEU A 260 -2.48 -11.59 12.82
CA LEU A 260 -2.45 -13.03 12.62
C LEU A 260 -3.72 -13.54 11.90
N SER A 261 -3.57 -13.92 10.64
CA SER A 261 -4.65 -14.47 9.79
C SER A 261 -4.68 -16.01 9.73
N GLY A 262 -3.80 -16.67 10.50
CA GLY A 262 -3.58 -18.11 10.39
C GLY A 262 -2.87 -18.54 9.09
N GLY A 263 -2.49 -17.58 8.23
CA GLY A 263 -1.71 -17.79 7.02
C GLY A 263 -0.26 -18.15 7.32
N VAL A 264 0.44 -18.66 6.29
CA VAL A 264 1.88 -18.98 6.41
C VAL A 264 2.72 -17.72 6.63
N ASP A 265 2.31 -16.58 6.07
CA ASP A 265 3.11 -15.34 6.09
C ASP A 265 3.05 -14.67 7.46
N SER A 266 1.85 -14.35 7.93
CA SER A 266 1.62 -13.79 9.27
C SER A 266 2.06 -14.76 10.37
N GLY A 267 1.84 -16.06 10.17
CA GLY A 267 2.32 -17.09 11.08
C GLY A 267 3.84 -17.16 11.19
N LEU A 268 4.57 -17.00 10.08
CA LEU A 268 6.04 -16.99 10.09
C LEU A 268 6.58 -15.76 10.82
N ILE A 269 6.01 -14.58 10.58
CA ILE A 269 6.39 -13.36 11.29
C ILE A 269 6.14 -13.51 12.80
N ALA A 270 4.95 -13.98 13.20
CA ALA A 270 4.63 -14.23 14.61
C ALA A 270 5.59 -15.26 15.24
N ALA A 271 5.97 -16.31 14.51
CA ALA A 271 6.92 -17.31 14.98
C ALA A 271 8.34 -16.74 15.16
N MET A 272 8.80 -15.89 14.25
CA MET A 272 10.09 -15.21 14.35
C MET A 272 10.10 -14.20 15.50
N MET A 273 9.00 -13.48 15.74
CA MET A 273 8.84 -12.64 16.93
C MET A 273 8.88 -13.49 18.21
N ALA A 274 8.16 -14.63 18.25
CA ALA A 274 8.10 -15.50 19.42
C ALA A 274 9.48 -16.09 19.76
N ARG A 275 10.23 -16.50 18.73
CA ARG A 275 11.63 -16.96 18.88
C ARG A 275 12.54 -15.88 19.46
N ARG A 276 12.29 -14.61 19.12
CA ARG A 276 13.12 -13.47 19.55
C ARG A 276 12.83 -13.02 20.98
N PHE A 277 11.55 -12.91 21.35
CA PHE A 277 11.15 -12.25 22.61
C PHE A 277 10.66 -13.21 23.68
N GLY A 278 10.35 -14.46 23.31
CA GLY A 278 9.52 -15.36 24.11
C GLY A 278 8.07 -15.28 23.63
N PRO A 279 7.38 -16.43 23.52
CA PRO A 279 6.06 -16.49 22.91
C PRO A 279 4.99 -15.71 23.66
N ASP A 280 5.01 -15.76 25.00
CA ASP A 280 4.09 -15.09 25.92
C ASP A 280 4.15 -13.56 25.84
N LYS A 281 5.26 -13.01 25.33
CA LYS A 281 5.44 -11.56 25.11
C LYS A 281 4.93 -11.08 23.77
N VAL A 282 4.64 -11.99 22.84
CA VAL A 282 4.14 -11.63 21.51
C VAL A 282 2.63 -11.53 21.54
N LYS A 283 2.14 -10.30 21.39
CA LYS A 283 0.72 -10.00 21.27
C LYS A 283 0.27 -10.18 19.82
N THR A 284 -0.68 -11.06 19.57
CA THR A 284 -1.23 -11.30 18.24
C THR A 284 -2.70 -10.94 18.16
N PHE A 285 -3.11 -10.35 17.04
CA PHE A 285 -4.48 -9.87 16.83
C PHE A 285 -5.08 -10.46 15.56
N SER A 286 -6.30 -10.97 15.64
CA SER A 286 -7.05 -11.46 14.49
C SER A 286 -8.46 -10.90 14.44
N VAL A 287 -9.07 -10.93 13.26
CA VAL A 287 -10.47 -10.56 13.06
C VAL A 287 -11.23 -11.74 12.44
N GLY A 288 -12.46 -11.96 12.90
CA GLY A 288 -13.38 -12.98 12.41
C GLY A 288 -14.77 -12.43 12.18
N PHE A 289 -15.65 -13.25 11.60
CA PHE A 289 -17.05 -12.88 11.33
C PHE A 289 -18.02 -13.91 11.91
N SER A 290 -18.90 -13.47 12.82
CA SER A 290 -20.00 -14.28 13.32
C SER A 290 -21.15 -14.31 12.31
N GLY A 291 -21.76 -15.49 12.10
CA GLY A 291 -22.91 -15.66 11.20
C GLY A 291 -22.57 -15.69 9.71
N ALA A 292 -21.29 -15.58 9.34
CA ALA A 292 -20.86 -15.74 7.96
C ALA A 292 -20.83 -17.23 7.54
N GLY A 293 -21.10 -17.52 6.27
CA GLY A 293 -21.07 -18.89 5.74
C GLY A 293 -19.71 -19.59 5.93
N ARG A 294 -19.70 -20.93 5.88
CA ARG A 294 -18.46 -21.74 5.99
C ARG A 294 -17.41 -21.24 5.00
N GLY A 295 -16.22 -20.89 5.50
CA GLY A 295 -15.10 -20.42 4.69
C GLY A 295 -14.94 -18.90 4.58
N VAL A 296 -15.66 -18.11 5.38
CA VAL A 296 -15.42 -16.67 5.55
C VAL A 296 -14.69 -16.39 6.87
N ASP A 297 -14.97 -17.19 7.91
CA ASP A 297 -14.32 -17.05 9.23
C ASP A 297 -12.95 -17.75 9.28
N GLU A 298 -11.89 -16.96 9.46
CA GLU A 298 -10.50 -17.44 9.56
C GLU A 298 -10.04 -17.70 11.01
N THR A 299 -10.84 -17.35 12.02
CA THR A 299 -10.44 -17.37 13.44
C THR A 299 -9.94 -18.74 13.91
N GLY A 300 -10.55 -19.83 13.45
CA GLY A 300 -10.09 -21.18 13.75
C GLY A 300 -8.64 -21.44 13.33
N HIS A 301 -8.20 -20.87 12.21
CA HIS A 301 -6.82 -20.98 11.75
C HIS A 301 -5.87 -20.09 12.56
N SER A 302 -6.26 -18.84 12.82
CA SER A 302 -5.45 -17.92 13.64
C SER A 302 -5.23 -18.49 15.04
N ARG A 303 -6.27 -19.03 15.66
CA ARG A 303 -6.21 -19.69 16.98
C ARG A 303 -5.31 -20.92 16.98
N ALA A 304 -5.29 -21.70 15.90
CA ALA A 304 -4.40 -22.85 15.77
C ALA A 304 -2.93 -22.42 15.71
N VAL A 305 -2.61 -21.35 14.96
CA VAL A 305 -1.24 -20.80 14.92
C VAL A 305 -0.86 -20.22 16.28
N ALA A 306 -1.72 -19.40 16.88
CA ALA A 306 -1.49 -18.80 18.19
C ALA A 306 -1.25 -19.85 19.29
N ARG A 307 -2.04 -20.92 19.31
CA ARG A 307 -1.87 -22.04 20.25
C ARG A 307 -0.55 -22.78 20.05
N HIS A 308 -0.16 -23.03 18.80
CA HIS A 308 1.12 -23.67 18.49
C HIS A 308 2.30 -22.80 18.95
N LEU A 309 2.21 -21.49 18.74
CA LEU A 309 3.26 -20.56 19.10
C LEU A 309 3.26 -20.20 20.59
N GLY A 310 2.13 -20.31 21.30
CA GLY A 310 1.99 -19.87 22.69
C GLY A 310 1.88 -18.35 22.86
N THR A 311 1.38 -17.63 21.84
CA THR A 311 1.28 -16.16 21.87
C THR A 311 0.10 -15.66 22.70
N ASP A 312 0.22 -14.44 23.26
CA ASP A 312 -0.91 -13.69 23.84
C ASP A 312 -1.86 -13.24 22.72
N HIS A 313 -2.90 -14.04 22.47
CA HIS A 313 -3.76 -13.91 21.29
C HIS A 313 -5.12 -13.26 21.60
N HIS A 314 -5.45 -12.24 20.81
CA HIS A 314 -6.64 -11.42 20.94
C HIS A 314 -7.47 -11.49 19.65
N GLU A 315 -8.76 -11.78 19.78
CA GLU A 315 -9.66 -12.01 18.65
C GLU A 315 -10.81 -10.99 18.66
N LEU A 316 -11.00 -10.29 17.56
CA LEU A 316 -12.16 -9.42 17.30
C LEU A 316 -13.16 -10.17 16.42
N VAL A 317 -14.35 -10.44 16.93
CA VAL A 317 -15.43 -11.07 16.15
C VAL A 317 -16.43 -9.99 15.73
N LEU A 318 -16.64 -9.84 14.41
CA LEU A 318 -17.54 -8.85 13.81
C LEU A 318 -18.85 -9.52 13.33
N PRO A 319 -20.00 -8.82 13.40
CA PRO A 319 -21.23 -9.31 12.76
C PRO A 319 -21.10 -9.27 11.23
N ALA A 320 -21.89 -10.09 10.52
CA ALA A 320 -21.89 -10.11 9.05
C ALA A 320 -22.35 -8.77 8.46
N GLU A 321 -23.20 -8.04 9.19
CA GLU A 321 -23.77 -6.74 8.83
C GLU A 321 -22.81 -5.56 9.08
N VAL A 322 -21.55 -5.82 9.45
CA VAL A 322 -20.56 -4.78 9.83
C VAL A 322 -20.38 -3.69 8.76
N LEU A 323 -20.61 -4.02 7.49
CA LEU A 323 -20.55 -3.08 6.37
C LEU A 323 -21.61 -1.97 6.44
N SER A 324 -22.58 -2.03 7.35
CA SER A 324 -23.46 -0.89 7.66
C SER A 324 -22.68 0.32 8.20
N GLY A 325 -21.53 0.12 8.86
CA GLY A 325 -20.64 1.20 9.34
C GLY A 325 -19.65 1.72 8.30
N LEU A 326 -19.78 1.30 7.03
CA LEU A 326 -18.78 1.53 6.00
C LEU A 326 -18.65 3.02 5.61
N GLY A 327 -19.74 3.80 5.67
CA GLY A 327 -19.74 5.22 5.31
C GLY A 327 -18.75 6.06 6.13
N GLU A 328 -18.73 5.89 7.45
CA GLU A 328 -17.80 6.59 8.34
C GLU A 328 -16.34 6.20 8.07
N SER A 329 -16.09 4.93 7.74
CA SER A 329 -14.73 4.45 7.47
C SER A 329 -14.19 4.82 6.10
N ILE A 330 -15.02 4.86 5.05
CA ILE A 330 -14.61 5.29 3.70
C ILE A 330 -14.35 6.78 3.65
N GLY A 331 -15.13 7.57 4.38
CA GLY A 331 -14.86 8.99 4.52
C GLY A 331 -13.50 9.28 5.14
N LEU A 332 -12.90 8.27 5.77
CA LEU A 332 -11.56 8.24 6.32
C LEU A 332 -10.58 7.46 5.41
N LEU A 333 -10.86 7.35 4.11
CA LEU A 333 -9.86 6.93 3.12
C LEU A 333 -9.50 8.16 2.29
N ASP A 334 -8.20 8.45 2.11
CA ASP A 334 -7.78 9.68 1.41
C ASP A 334 -7.99 9.62 -0.10
N GLU A 335 -8.28 8.43 -0.61
CA GLU A 335 -8.81 8.21 -1.96
C GLU A 335 -9.68 6.94 -1.90
N PRO A 336 -10.61 6.74 -2.84
CA PRO A 336 -11.46 5.56 -2.83
C PRO A 336 -10.62 4.31 -3.12
N ILE A 337 -10.79 3.28 -2.28
CA ILE A 337 -10.19 1.95 -2.43
C ILE A 337 -11.33 0.94 -2.46
N GLY A 338 -11.50 0.26 -3.58
CA GLY A 338 -12.57 -0.72 -3.81
C GLY A 338 -12.31 -2.08 -3.18
N ASP A 339 -11.55 -2.13 -2.08
CA ASP A 339 -11.25 -3.34 -1.32
C ASP A 339 -12.18 -3.43 -0.10
N SER A 340 -13.00 -4.48 -0.06
CA SER A 340 -13.91 -4.75 1.04
C SER A 340 -13.20 -4.95 2.40
N ALA A 341 -11.90 -5.25 2.40
CA ALA A 341 -11.10 -5.45 3.61
C ALA A 341 -10.72 -4.14 4.34
N CYS A 342 -10.96 -2.96 3.76
CA CYS A 342 -10.68 -1.67 4.41
C CYS A 342 -11.33 -1.56 5.78
N LEU A 343 -12.67 -1.74 5.88
CA LEU A 343 -13.40 -1.58 7.14
C LEU A 343 -12.95 -2.58 8.22
N PRO A 344 -12.88 -3.90 7.98
CA PRO A 344 -12.37 -4.83 8.98
C PRO A 344 -10.93 -4.54 9.40
N THR A 345 -10.08 -4.04 8.50
CA THR A 345 -8.72 -3.63 8.84
C THR A 345 -8.72 -2.42 9.77
N CYS A 346 -9.56 -1.40 9.51
CA CYS A 346 -9.74 -0.26 10.43
C CYS A 346 -10.18 -0.72 11.82
N LEU A 347 -11.17 -1.62 11.88
CA LEU A 347 -11.70 -2.13 13.15
C LEU A 347 -10.68 -2.98 13.91
N LEU A 348 -9.95 -3.85 13.20
CA LEU A 348 -8.85 -4.63 13.77
C LEU A 348 -7.74 -3.71 14.30
N ALA A 349 -7.39 -2.66 13.55
CA ALA A 349 -6.40 -1.69 13.98
C ALA A 349 -6.85 -0.93 15.24
N GLY A 350 -8.11 -0.49 15.29
CA GLY A 350 -8.71 0.15 16.46
C GLY A 350 -8.74 -0.77 17.68
N PHE A 351 -8.98 -2.06 17.47
CA PHE A 351 -8.90 -3.07 18.52
C PHE A 351 -7.47 -3.27 19.04
N ALA A 352 -6.50 -3.47 18.14
CA ALA A 352 -5.09 -3.65 18.49
C ALA A 352 -4.48 -2.40 19.16
N ARG A 353 -4.89 -1.20 18.72
CA ARG A 353 -4.41 0.09 19.24
C ARG A 353 -4.59 0.25 20.74
N ARG A 354 -5.59 -0.42 21.31
CA ARG A 354 -5.86 -0.41 22.76
C ARG A 354 -4.70 -1.01 23.58
N THR A 355 -3.85 -1.83 22.93
CA THR A 355 -2.78 -2.57 23.60
C THR A 355 -1.40 -2.27 23.02
N VAL A 356 -1.29 -1.98 21.72
CA VAL A 356 -0.02 -1.73 21.03
C VAL A 356 -0.08 -0.47 20.17
N LYS A 357 1.06 0.17 19.90
CA LYS A 357 1.16 1.28 18.93
C LYS A 357 1.70 0.83 17.56
N VAL A 358 2.33 -0.33 17.51
CA VAL A 358 2.93 -0.91 16.30
C VAL A 358 2.41 -2.34 16.10
N ALA A 359 2.09 -2.72 14.87
CA ALA A 359 1.74 -4.08 14.50
C ALA A 359 2.50 -4.54 13.24
N LEU A 360 3.18 -5.69 13.32
CA LEU A 360 3.78 -6.32 12.16
C LEU A 360 2.72 -7.09 11.36
N THR A 361 2.84 -7.07 10.03
CA THR A 361 1.94 -7.76 9.10
C THR A 361 2.72 -8.70 8.17
N GLY A 362 2.01 -9.65 7.55
CA GLY A 362 2.58 -10.56 6.54
C GLY A 362 2.46 -10.05 5.10
N GLU A 363 2.14 -8.77 4.88
CA GLU A 363 1.97 -8.24 3.53
C GLU A 363 3.30 -8.19 2.75
N GLY A 364 3.22 -8.31 1.42
CA GLY A 364 4.39 -8.38 0.53
C GLY A 364 4.89 -9.81 0.27
N ALA A 365 4.58 -10.78 1.13
CA ALA A 365 5.05 -12.15 0.98
C ALA A 365 4.52 -12.84 -0.29
N ASP A 366 3.28 -12.54 -0.67
CA ASP A 366 2.68 -13.11 -1.89
C ASP A 366 3.31 -12.57 -3.15
N GLU A 367 3.57 -11.27 -3.18
CA GLU A 367 4.12 -10.52 -4.31
C GLU A 367 5.61 -10.81 -4.48
N LEU A 368 6.33 -11.17 -3.41
CA LEU A 368 7.73 -11.59 -3.48
C LEU A 368 7.91 -13.07 -3.84
N PHE A 369 7.08 -13.95 -3.28
CA PHE A 369 7.26 -15.40 -3.34
C PHE A 369 6.18 -16.15 -4.14
N ALA A 370 5.43 -15.43 -4.98
CA ALA A 370 4.47 -15.97 -5.93
C ALA A 370 3.32 -16.76 -5.27
N GLY A 371 2.56 -16.13 -4.39
CA GLY A 371 1.47 -16.79 -3.65
C GLY A 371 0.07 -16.74 -4.27
N TYR A 372 -0.19 -15.87 -5.23
CA TYR A 372 -1.46 -15.84 -5.98
C TYR A 372 -1.47 -16.82 -7.16
N ASP A 373 -2.67 -17.28 -7.54
CA ASP A 373 -2.85 -18.17 -8.70
C ASP A 373 -2.43 -17.50 -10.02
N ARG A 374 -2.50 -16.18 -10.14
CA ARG A 374 -2.01 -15.43 -11.32
C ARG A 374 -0.54 -15.70 -11.65
N TYR A 375 0.29 -15.89 -10.63
CA TYR A 375 1.71 -16.19 -10.83
C TYR A 375 1.96 -17.60 -11.36
N LYS A 376 1.04 -18.54 -11.11
CA LYS A 376 1.11 -19.86 -11.74
C LYS A 376 0.87 -19.75 -13.25
N ALA A 377 0.00 -18.85 -13.70
CA ALA A 377 -0.17 -18.56 -15.13
C ALA A 377 1.13 -17.95 -15.72
N ALA A 378 1.78 -17.01 -15.02
CA ALA A 378 3.08 -16.47 -15.43
C ALA A 378 4.19 -17.54 -15.50
N TRP A 379 4.23 -18.46 -14.53
CA TRP A 379 5.19 -19.57 -14.51
C TRP A 379 4.95 -20.57 -15.65
N LEU A 380 3.69 -20.88 -15.97
CA LEU A 380 3.37 -21.66 -17.17
C LEU A 380 3.74 -20.92 -18.46
N ASN A 381 3.49 -19.61 -18.52
CA ASN A 381 3.88 -18.75 -19.64
C ASN A 381 5.39 -18.79 -19.89
N GLU A 382 6.19 -18.65 -18.83
CA GLU A 382 7.65 -18.78 -18.86
C GLU A 382 8.07 -20.15 -19.42
N GLY A 383 7.43 -21.23 -18.96
CA GLY A 383 7.69 -22.58 -19.45
C GLY A 383 7.38 -22.74 -20.94
N LEU A 384 6.27 -22.18 -21.42
CA LEU A 384 5.90 -22.21 -22.84
C LEU A 384 6.84 -21.37 -23.70
N LYS A 385 7.29 -20.21 -23.22
CA LYS A 385 8.25 -19.35 -23.93
C LYS A 385 9.62 -19.98 -24.12
N ARG A 386 9.96 -21.02 -23.33
CA ARG A 386 11.17 -21.83 -23.52
C ARG A 386 11.04 -22.88 -24.62
N LEU A 387 9.83 -23.19 -25.07
CA LEU A 387 9.59 -24.15 -26.15
C LEU A 387 9.71 -23.48 -27.51
N PRO A 388 10.05 -24.22 -28.58
CA PRO A 388 9.90 -23.73 -29.94
C PRO A 388 8.45 -23.27 -30.21
N PRO A 389 8.22 -22.23 -31.06
CA PRO A 389 6.89 -21.63 -31.24
C PRO A 389 5.77 -22.63 -31.61
N TRP A 390 6.07 -23.65 -32.39
CA TRP A 390 5.09 -24.69 -32.76
C TRP A 390 4.66 -25.54 -31.55
N ALA A 391 5.59 -25.89 -30.67
CA ALA A 391 5.33 -26.68 -29.47
C ALA A 391 4.58 -25.83 -28.42
N ALA A 392 4.97 -24.56 -28.26
CA ALA A 392 4.27 -23.62 -27.40
C ALA A 392 2.79 -23.45 -27.82
N ARG A 393 2.52 -23.36 -29.13
CA ARG A 393 1.15 -23.28 -29.69
C ARG A 393 0.33 -24.53 -29.38
N LEU A 394 0.92 -25.72 -29.49
CA LEU A 394 0.24 -26.99 -29.16
C LEU A 394 0.00 -27.16 -27.66
N ALA A 395 0.92 -26.68 -26.81
CA ALA A 395 0.83 -26.84 -25.36
C ALA A 395 -0.02 -25.75 -24.67
N ALA A 396 -0.21 -24.58 -25.29
CA ALA A 396 -0.97 -23.47 -24.71
C ALA A 396 -2.43 -23.84 -24.33
N PRO A 397 -3.23 -24.55 -25.17
CA PRO A 397 -4.57 -24.99 -24.79
C PRO A 397 -4.60 -25.82 -23.50
N ALA A 398 -3.65 -26.76 -23.34
CA ALA A 398 -3.55 -27.56 -22.12
C ALA A 398 -3.16 -26.69 -20.92
N ALA A 399 -2.20 -25.77 -21.08
CA ALA A 399 -1.79 -24.85 -20.00
C ALA A 399 -2.95 -23.97 -19.51
N ARG A 400 -3.83 -23.52 -20.42
CA ARG A 400 -5.05 -22.74 -20.10
C ARG A 400 -6.01 -23.52 -19.19
N LEU A 401 -6.03 -24.86 -19.27
CA LEU A 401 -6.90 -25.74 -18.48
C LEU A 401 -6.35 -26.05 -17.08
N LEU A 402 -5.07 -25.76 -16.81
CA LEU A 402 -4.42 -26.06 -15.51
C LEU A 402 -4.81 -25.10 -14.38
N GLY A 403 -5.56 -24.04 -14.68
CA GLY A 403 -6.01 -23.09 -13.68
C GLY A 403 -7.30 -22.40 -14.08
N LYS A 404 -7.76 -21.50 -13.21
CA LYS A 404 -8.96 -20.71 -13.39
C LYS A 404 -8.58 -19.24 -13.39
N GLY A 405 -9.30 -18.41 -14.15
CA GLY A 405 -9.12 -16.95 -14.18
C GLY A 405 -8.80 -16.39 -15.58
N ARG A 406 -8.82 -15.05 -15.69
CA ARG A 406 -8.55 -14.33 -16.95
C ARG A 406 -7.13 -14.61 -17.47
N LEU A 407 -6.13 -14.55 -16.60
CA LEU A 407 -4.73 -14.78 -16.99
C LEU A 407 -4.45 -16.16 -17.56
N PHE A 408 -5.05 -17.22 -17.02
CA PHE A 408 -4.90 -18.57 -17.59
C PHE A 408 -5.43 -18.63 -19.03
N ARG A 409 -6.53 -17.94 -19.34
CA ARG A 409 -7.12 -17.89 -20.70
C ARG A 409 -6.27 -17.11 -21.69
N LEU A 410 -5.49 -16.16 -21.20
CA LEU A 410 -4.60 -15.30 -22.00
C LEU A 410 -3.21 -15.90 -22.21
N ILE A 411 -2.94 -17.13 -21.76
CA ILE A 411 -1.65 -17.79 -22.04
C ILE A 411 -1.53 -18.09 -23.56
N PRO A 412 -0.44 -17.72 -24.25
CA PRO A 412 0.72 -17.01 -23.72
C PRO A 412 0.45 -15.51 -23.53
N VAL A 413 0.84 -14.98 -22.37
CA VAL A 413 0.72 -13.54 -22.08
C VAL A 413 1.86 -12.81 -22.80
N GLU A 414 1.49 -11.85 -23.64
CA GLU A 414 2.40 -11.19 -24.59
C GLU A 414 3.12 -10.00 -23.95
N ASP A 415 2.38 -9.10 -23.30
CA ASP A 415 2.92 -7.84 -22.75
C ASP A 415 2.27 -7.42 -21.42
N ALA A 416 2.78 -6.32 -20.86
CA ALA A 416 2.31 -5.74 -19.59
C ALA A 416 0.88 -5.19 -19.67
N GLY A 417 0.43 -4.76 -20.85
CA GLY A 417 -0.93 -4.29 -21.08
C GLY A 417 -1.95 -5.42 -21.02
N ALA A 418 -1.63 -6.56 -21.63
CA ALA A 418 -2.42 -7.79 -21.52
C ALA A 418 -2.48 -8.30 -20.07
N TRP A 419 -1.35 -8.22 -19.34
CA TRP A 419 -1.32 -8.52 -17.91
C TRP A 419 -2.24 -7.60 -17.11
N ALA A 420 -2.12 -6.28 -17.30
CA ALA A 420 -2.96 -5.28 -16.66
C ALA A 420 -4.45 -5.54 -16.92
N ALA A 421 -4.86 -5.68 -18.19
CA ALA A 421 -6.25 -5.95 -18.57
C ALA A 421 -6.81 -7.23 -17.91
N ALA A 422 -5.97 -8.22 -17.66
CA ALA A 422 -6.35 -9.46 -17.00
C ALA A 422 -6.54 -9.31 -15.47
N LEU A 423 -5.91 -8.30 -14.85
CA LEU A 423 -6.08 -7.92 -13.45
C LEU A 423 -7.30 -7.03 -13.22
N ALA A 424 -7.84 -6.40 -14.27
CA ALA A 424 -9.03 -5.57 -14.15
C ALA A 424 -10.21 -6.36 -13.56
N HIS A 425 -10.89 -5.77 -12.58
CA HIS A 425 -12.09 -6.33 -11.95
C HIS A 425 -13.31 -6.18 -12.88
N ALA A 426 -13.46 -5.03 -13.54
CA ALA A 426 -14.46 -4.79 -14.59
C ALA A 426 -13.79 -4.60 -15.96
N THR A 427 -14.47 -5.00 -17.04
CA THR A 427 -14.00 -4.69 -18.39
C THR A 427 -14.23 -3.22 -18.72
N GLY A 428 -13.48 -2.70 -19.69
CA GLY A 428 -13.67 -1.32 -20.10
C GLY A 428 -15.06 -1.01 -20.64
N THR A 429 -15.70 -1.99 -21.30
CA THR A 429 -17.09 -1.87 -21.76
C THR A 429 -18.05 -1.72 -20.58
N GLN A 430 -17.93 -2.56 -19.54
CA GLN A 430 -18.78 -2.49 -18.35
C GLN A 430 -18.65 -1.13 -17.63
N VAL A 431 -17.42 -0.59 -17.55
CA VAL A 431 -17.18 0.74 -16.96
C VAL A 431 -17.80 1.84 -17.83
N GLN A 432 -17.68 1.77 -19.16
CA GLN A 432 -18.25 2.78 -20.06
C GLN A 432 -19.77 2.80 -20.06
N GLU A 433 -20.43 1.65 -19.87
CA GLU A 433 -21.89 1.54 -19.83
C GLU A 433 -22.51 2.34 -18.68
N VAL A 434 -21.85 2.38 -17.52
CA VAL A 434 -22.35 3.08 -16.32
C VAL A 434 -21.98 4.56 -16.29
N LEU A 435 -20.95 4.97 -17.02
CA LEU A 435 -20.48 6.35 -17.06
C LEU A 435 -21.32 7.22 -18.00
N HIS A 436 -21.56 8.45 -17.56
CA HIS A 436 -22.10 9.51 -18.42
C HIS A 436 -21.16 9.77 -19.61
N PRO A 437 -21.66 10.05 -20.83
CA PRO A 437 -20.84 10.25 -22.03
C PRO A 437 -19.67 11.24 -21.86
N ALA A 438 -19.86 12.29 -21.06
CA ALA A 438 -18.81 13.28 -20.76
C ALA A 438 -17.60 12.71 -19.98
N TRP A 439 -17.80 11.58 -19.28
CA TRP A 439 -16.79 10.89 -18.46
C TRP A 439 -16.20 9.67 -19.15
N ARG A 440 -16.71 9.30 -20.32
CA ARG A 440 -16.15 8.18 -21.08
C ARG A 440 -14.76 8.57 -21.59
N PRO A 441 -13.74 7.72 -21.41
CA PRO A 441 -12.41 7.97 -21.97
C PRO A 441 -12.49 8.27 -23.46
N ARG A 442 -11.72 9.26 -23.94
CA ARG A 442 -11.67 9.61 -25.37
C ARG A 442 -11.05 8.50 -26.22
N ALA A 443 -10.24 7.63 -25.63
CA ALA A 443 -9.67 6.45 -26.27
C ALA A 443 -10.43 5.17 -25.86
N ARG A 444 -10.46 4.15 -26.74
CA ARG A 444 -10.85 2.79 -26.30
C ARG A 444 -9.90 2.38 -25.17
N LEU A 445 -10.44 1.75 -24.13
CA LEU A 445 -9.65 1.21 -23.02
C LEU A 445 -8.67 0.15 -23.54
N GLY A 446 -7.47 0.62 -23.90
CA GLY A 446 -6.32 -0.20 -24.26
C GLY A 446 -5.50 -0.55 -23.02
N ALA A 447 -4.23 -0.92 -23.22
CA ALA A 447 -3.29 -1.05 -22.11
C ALA A 447 -3.23 0.28 -21.33
N PRO A 448 -3.41 0.28 -20.01
CA PRO A 448 -3.29 1.51 -19.24
C PRO A 448 -1.86 2.06 -19.38
N ASP A 449 -1.75 3.38 -19.49
CA ASP A 449 -0.47 4.10 -19.60
C ASP A 449 0.49 3.78 -18.45
N TRP A 450 -0.03 3.61 -17.23
CA TRP A 450 0.75 3.20 -16.06
C TRP A 450 1.33 1.79 -16.19
N ALA A 451 0.84 0.93 -17.08
CA ALA A 451 1.45 -0.38 -17.35
C ALA A 451 2.60 -0.29 -18.35
N ALA A 452 2.68 0.76 -19.17
CA ALA A 452 3.71 0.93 -20.20
C ALA A 452 5.14 1.05 -19.62
N ARG A 453 5.28 1.34 -18.32
CA ARG A 453 6.58 1.35 -17.62
C ARG A 453 7.20 -0.05 -17.47
N PHE A 454 6.44 -1.12 -17.68
CA PHE A 454 6.92 -2.49 -17.65
C PHE A 454 7.10 -3.00 -19.08
N SER A 455 8.35 -3.34 -19.43
CA SER A 455 8.74 -3.64 -20.81
C SER A 455 8.65 -5.12 -21.19
N ARG A 456 8.55 -6.03 -20.21
CA ARG A 456 8.62 -7.49 -20.43
C ARG A 456 7.63 -8.22 -19.53
N MET A 457 7.14 -9.36 -20.03
CA MET A 457 6.31 -10.35 -19.31
C MET A 457 6.76 -11.77 -19.68
N ASP A 458 8.07 -11.99 -19.71
CA ASP A 458 8.70 -13.22 -20.23
C ASP A 458 8.87 -14.28 -19.16
N VAL A 459 9.20 -13.86 -17.94
CA VAL A 459 9.43 -14.76 -16.80
C VAL A 459 8.50 -14.44 -15.65
N LEU A 460 8.34 -15.39 -14.72
CA LEU A 460 7.56 -15.18 -13.49
C LEU A 460 8.00 -13.91 -12.74
N ASN A 461 9.31 -13.63 -12.69
CA ASN A 461 9.82 -12.45 -11.98
C ASN A 461 9.37 -11.13 -12.59
N ASP A 462 9.07 -11.05 -13.90
CA ASP A 462 8.54 -9.84 -14.52
C ASP A 462 7.12 -9.55 -14.01
N ALA A 463 6.30 -10.59 -13.85
CA ALA A 463 4.95 -10.48 -13.29
C ALA A 463 4.96 -10.12 -11.79
N LEU A 464 5.99 -10.56 -11.05
CA LEU A 464 6.19 -10.16 -9.66
C LEU A 464 6.63 -8.69 -9.58
N GLU A 465 7.59 -8.27 -10.41
CA GLU A 465 8.03 -6.87 -10.52
C GLU A 465 6.86 -5.94 -10.88
N PHE A 466 5.99 -6.36 -11.80
CA PHE A 466 4.77 -5.62 -12.13
C PHE A 466 3.91 -5.34 -10.90
N ASP A 467 3.58 -6.38 -10.14
CA ASP A 467 2.74 -6.24 -8.95
C ASP A 467 3.44 -5.46 -7.84
N LEU A 468 4.76 -5.63 -7.66
CA LEU A 468 5.57 -4.85 -6.72
C LEU A 468 5.58 -3.35 -7.04
N GLY A 469 5.45 -2.98 -8.32
CA GLY A 469 5.39 -1.59 -8.76
C GLY A 469 3.98 -1.01 -8.95
N THR A 470 2.92 -1.82 -8.79
CA THR A 470 1.52 -1.43 -9.04
C THR A 470 0.59 -1.88 -7.92
N VAL A 471 0.15 -3.15 -7.95
CA VAL A 471 -0.85 -3.72 -7.04
C VAL A 471 -0.43 -3.59 -5.57
N LEU A 472 0.82 -3.88 -5.25
CA LEU A 472 1.33 -3.83 -3.88
C LEU A 472 1.28 -2.39 -3.31
N PRO A 473 1.97 -1.39 -3.91
CA PRO A 473 1.99 -0.02 -3.36
C PRO A 473 0.64 0.69 -3.46
N ASP A 474 -0.12 0.48 -4.54
CA ASP A 474 -1.32 1.28 -4.82
C ASP A 474 -2.61 0.66 -4.26
N ALA A 475 -2.66 -0.65 -4.01
CA ALA A 475 -3.83 -1.30 -3.42
C ALA A 475 -3.56 -1.81 -2.01
N LEU A 476 -2.61 -2.73 -1.86
CA LEU A 476 -2.46 -3.48 -0.60
C LEU A 476 -1.85 -2.62 0.52
N LEU A 477 -0.67 -2.04 0.29
CA LEU A 477 0.04 -1.23 1.28
C LEU A 477 -0.72 0.07 1.58
N MET A 478 -1.33 0.66 0.55
CA MET A 478 -2.15 1.85 0.72
C MET A 478 -3.40 1.59 1.57
N LYS A 479 -4.11 0.48 1.32
CA LYS A 479 -5.23 0.04 2.17
C LYS A 479 -4.76 -0.14 3.61
N THR A 480 -3.63 -0.82 3.82
CA THR A 480 -3.11 -1.10 5.16
C THR A 480 -2.68 0.16 5.90
N ASP A 481 -1.88 1.04 5.28
CA ASP A 481 -1.45 2.29 5.89
C ASP A 481 -2.65 3.16 6.24
N LYS A 482 -3.56 3.41 5.29
CA LYS A 482 -4.74 4.26 5.54
C LYS A 482 -5.64 3.67 6.63
N SER A 483 -5.92 2.37 6.56
CA SER A 483 -6.82 1.73 7.53
C SER A 483 -6.24 1.71 8.94
N THR A 484 -4.94 1.39 9.07
CA THR A 484 -4.28 1.32 10.39
C THR A 484 -4.03 2.70 10.99
N MET A 485 -3.73 3.69 10.16
CA MET A 485 -3.50 5.05 10.63
C MET A 485 -4.77 5.78 11.07
N ARG A 486 -5.97 5.30 10.71
CA ARG A 486 -7.22 5.77 11.36
C ARG A 486 -7.34 5.42 12.81
N ALA A 487 -6.67 4.36 13.22
CA ALA A 487 -6.53 4.00 14.62
C ALA A 487 -5.21 4.50 15.22
N SER A 488 -4.47 5.38 14.55
CA SER A 488 -3.12 5.80 14.99
C SER A 488 -2.23 4.59 15.34
N LEU A 489 -2.31 3.54 14.54
CA LEU A 489 -1.55 2.29 14.68
C LEU A 489 -0.59 2.16 13.50
N GLU A 490 0.69 1.96 13.78
CA GLU A 490 1.69 1.76 12.74
C GLU A 490 1.78 0.31 12.28
N ALA A 491 1.44 0.05 11.02
CA ALA A 491 1.71 -1.23 10.37
C ALA A 491 3.15 -1.29 9.83
N ARG A 492 3.86 -2.39 10.15
CA ARG A 492 5.20 -2.71 9.65
C ARG A 492 5.18 -3.99 8.83
N VAL A 493 6.03 -4.07 7.80
CA VAL A 493 5.97 -5.09 6.74
C VAL A 493 7.35 -5.75 6.55
N PRO A 494 7.77 -6.67 7.44
CA PRO A 494 9.15 -7.20 7.43
C PRO A 494 9.55 -7.92 6.13
N PHE A 495 8.59 -8.47 5.39
CA PHE A 495 8.86 -9.05 4.07
C PHE A 495 9.37 -8.02 3.06
N LEU A 496 9.02 -6.76 3.24
CA LEU A 496 9.37 -5.65 2.34
C LEU A 496 10.64 -4.90 2.77
N ASP A 497 11.38 -5.41 3.75
CA ASP A 497 12.74 -4.95 4.01
C ASP A 497 13.57 -5.06 2.75
N LYS A 498 14.30 -4.00 2.43
CA LYS A 498 15.03 -3.88 1.16
C LYS A 498 15.96 -5.09 0.89
N PRO A 499 16.74 -5.61 1.85
CA PRO A 499 17.55 -6.81 1.63
C PRO A 499 16.74 -8.09 1.33
N VAL A 500 15.54 -8.23 1.92
CA VAL A 500 14.64 -9.37 1.65
C VAL A 500 14.08 -9.28 0.24
N VAL A 501 13.65 -8.08 -0.16
CA VAL A 501 13.13 -7.78 -1.51
C VAL A 501 14.22 -8.05 -2.56
N GLU A 502 15.43 -7.52 -2.37
CA GLU A 502 16.56 -7.69 -3.29
C GLU A 502 16.94 -9.18 -3.42
N PHE A 503 16.96 -9.91 -2.32
CA PHE A 503 17.19 -11.35 -2.34
C PHE A 503 16.09 -12.10 -3.10
N ALA A 504 14.82 -11.81 -2.80
CA ALA A 504 13.69 -12.47 -3.45
C ALA A 504 13.62 -12.16 -4.96
N ALA A 505 13.94 -10.94 -5.38
CA ALA A 505 14.04 -10.56 -6.79
C ALA A 505 15.16 -11.32 -7.52
N GLY A 506 16.26 -11.61 -6.81
CA GLY A 506 17.39 -12.37 -7.29
C GLY A 506 17.14 -13.88 -7.50
N LEU A 507 16.08 -14.44 -6.88
CA LEU A 507 15.80 -15.88 -6.92
C LEU A 507 15.25 -16.34 -8.28
N PRO A 508 15.60 -17.56 -8.75
CA PRO A 508 15.00 -18.14 -9.94
C PRO A 508 13.53 -18.53 -9.68
N SER A 509 12.71 -18.53 -10.74
CA SER A 509 11.28 -18.86 -10.68
C SER A 509 10.99 -20.21 -10.00
N SER A 510 11.89 -21.18 -10.15
CA SER A 510 11.78 -22.53 -9.57
C SER A 510 11.84 -22.58 -8.03
N HIS A 511 12.39 -21.54 -7.39
CA HIS A 511 12.40 -21.43 -5.93
C HIS A 511 11.08 -20.85 -5.40
N LYS A 512 10.38 -20.06 -6.23
CA LYS A 512 9.10 -19.43 -5.87
C LYS A 512 7.92 -20.37 -6.18
N ILE A 513 7.93 -20.99 -7.36
CA ILE A 513 6.94 -21.99 -7.78
C ILE A 513 7.64 -23.30 -8.15
N ARG A 514 7.23 -24.39 -7.47
CA ARG A 514 7.68 -25.76 -7.78
C ARG A 514 6.51 -26.73 -7.66
N PHE A 515 6.35 -27.63 -8.63
CA PHE A 515 5.22 -28.58 -8.68
C PHE A 515 3.86 -27.89 -8.52
N PHE A 516 3.67 -26.73 -9.17
CA PHE A 516 2.46 -25.90 -9.11
C PHE A 516 2.12 -25.35 -7.70
N LYS A 517 3.03 -25.48 -6.73
CA LYS A 517 2.94 -24.87 -5.40
C LYS A 517 3.72 -23.56 -5.39
N GLY A 518 3.01 -22.46 -5.18
CA GLY A 518 3.59 -21.14 -4.93
C GLY A 518 4.09 -20.97 -3.50
N LYS A 519 4.85 -19.90 -3.25
CA LYS A 519 5.56 -19.65 -1.99
C LYS A 519 6.50 -20.79 -1.61
N TYR A 520 7.06 -21.53 -2.58
CA TYR A 520 7.72 -22.80 -2.29
C TYR A 520 8.88 -22.67 -1.29
N ILE A 521 9.82 -21.75 -1.55
CA ILE A 521 10.92 -21.43 -0.63
C ILE A 521 10.41 -20.95 0.75
N LEU A 522 9.39 -20.09 0.77
CA LEU A 522 8.82 -19.55 2.00
C LEU A 522 8.14 -20.63 2.84
N ARG A 523 7.47 -21.60 2.21
CA ARG A 523 6.85 -22.75 2.89
C ARG A 523 7.88 -23.73 3.44
N ARG A 524 9.00 -23.91 2.73
CA ARG A 524 10.15 -24.68 3.22
C ARG A 524 10.73 -24.02 4.48
N LEU A 525 10.93 -22.71 4.45
CA LEU A 525 11.35 -21.93 5.62
C LEU A 525 10.33 -22.05 6.76
N ALA A 526 9.05 -21.81 6.48
CA ALA A 526 7.98 -21.88 7.47
C ALA A 526 7.88 -23.25 8.15
N GLY A 527 8.23 -24.34 7.45
CA GLY A 527 8.29 -25.69 8.04
C GLY A 527 9.31 -25.85 9.17
N LYS A 528 10.27 -24.93 9.33
CA LYS A 528 11.16 -24.89 10.50
C LYS A 528 10.48 -24.33 11.77
N TYR A 529 9.41 -23.56 11.59
CA TYR A 529 8.77 -22.77 12.65
C TYR A 529 7.34 -23.23 12.98
N LEU A 530 6.62 -23.71 11.96
CA LEU A 530 5.19 -24.01 11.99
C LEU A 530 4.95 -25.46 11.60
N PRO A 531 3.90 -26.10 12.12
CA PRO A 531 3.60 -27.47 11.78
C PRO A 531 3.22 -27.59 10.29
N PRO A 532 3.41 -28.77 9.65
CA PRO A 532 3.18 -28.94 8.22
C PRO A 532 1.79 -28.51 7.74
N GLY A 533 0.76 -28.71 8.56
CA GLY A 533 -0.62 -28.30 8.26
C GLY A 533 -0.81 -26.78 8.10
N ILE A 534 0.03 -25.97 8.76
CA ILE A 534 0.03 -24.51 8.63
C ILE A 534 1.01 -24.09 7.53
N ALA A 535 2.25 -24.59 7.56
CA ALA A 535 3.30 -24.21 6.61
C ALA A 535 2.92 -24.51 5.15
N TRP A 536 2.22 -25.62 4.90
CA TRP A 536 1.80 -26.03 3.56
C TRP A 536 0.32 -25.78 3.26
N ARG A 537 -0.38 -25.04 4.13
CA ARG A 537 -1.80 -24.69 3.94
C ARG A 537 -2.01 -23.96 2.62
N ARG A 538 -3.09 -24.29 1.90
CA ARG A 538 -3.49 -23.53 0.71
C ARG A 538 -3.78 -22.08 1.11
N LYS A 539 -3.37 -21.13 0.26
CA LYS A 539 -3.73 -19.73 0.47
C LYS A 539 -5.25 -19.59 0.53
N HIS A 540 -5.72 -18.95 1.58
CA HIS A 540 -7.07 -18.43 1.71
C HIS A 540 -6.93 -16.91 1.82
N GLY A 541 -7.75 -16.17 1.07
CA GLY A 541 -7.76 -14.72 1.16
C GLY A 541 -8.66 -14.29 2.32
N PHE A 542 -8.44 -13.09 2.84
CA PHE A 542 -9.35 -12.50 3.79
C PHE A 542 -10.65 -12.10 3.06
N ILE A 543 -11.73 -12.85 3.28
CA ILE A 543 -13.01 -12.65 2.61
C ILE A 543 -13.94 -11.86 3.54
N VAL A 544 -14.54 -10.80 3.00
CA VAL A 544 -15.56 -9.99 3.68
C VAL A 544 -16.90 -10.22 2.96
N PRO A 545 -18.03 -10.37 3.68
CA PRO A 545 -19.34 -10.62 3.06
C PRO A 545 -19.95 -9.35 2.41
N TRP A 546 -19.26 -8.75 1.45
CA TRP A 546 -19.69 -7.52 0.77
C TRP A 546 -20.78 -7.71 -0.28
N GLU A 547 -20.82 -8.88 -0.93
CA GLU A 547 -21.79 -9.13 -2.00
C GLU A 547 -23.24 -9.21 -1.46
N PRO A 548 -23.53 -9.96 -0.37
CA PRO A 548 -24.86 -9.92 0.25
C PRO A 548 -25.26 -8.51 0.69
N TRP A 549 -24.31 -7.73 1.21
CA TRP A 549 -24.55 -6.36 1.66
C TRP A 549 -24.99 -5.45 0.50
N VAL A 550 -24.30 -5.50 -0.64
CA VAL A 550 -24.62 -4.64 -1.79
C VAL A 550 -25.86 -5.09 -2.56
N ARG A 551 -26.22 -6.38 -2.49
CA ARG A 551 -27.45 -6.94 -3.08
C ARG A 551 -28.69 -6.73 -2.23
N SER A 552 -28.55 -6.28 -0.99
CA SER A 552 -29.69 -6.08 -0.09
C SER A 552 -30.53 -4.87 -0.53
N ARG A 553 -31.82 -5.12 -0.82
CA ARG A 553 -32.80 -4.06 -1.13
C ARG A 553 -32.97 -3.06 0.02
N GLU A 554 -32.74 -3.52 1.24
CA GLU A 554 -32.90 -2.78 2.49
C GLU A 554 -31.64 -1.99 2.87
N ASN A 555 -30.59 -2.03 2.05
CA ASN A 555 -29.35 -1.31 2.34
C ASN A 555 -29.55 0.21 2.25
N ALA A 556 -29.77 0.85 3.40
CA ALA A 556 -30.04 2.28 3.51
C ALA A 556 -28.91 3.16 2.95
N LEU A 557 -27.64 2.75 3.04
CA LEU A 557 -26.51 3.51 2.48
C LEU A 557 -26.54 3.50 0.96
N VAL A 558 -26.78 2.33 0.35
CA VAL A 558 -26.91 2.22 -1.11
C VAL A 558 -28.13 3.00 -1.59
N GLN A 559 -29.28 2.82 -0.94
CA GLN A 559 -30.52 3.51 -1.30
C GLN A 559 -30.40 5.04 -1.15
N GLY A 560 -29.75 5.51 -0.09
CA GLY A 560 -29.48 6.92 0.11
C GLY A 560 -28.62 7.49 -1.01
N LEU A 561 -27.51 6.82 -1.33
CA LEU A 561 -26.56 7.29 -2.35
C LEU A 561 -27.16 7.32 -3.76
N ILE A 562 -27.81 6.24 -4.21
CA ILE A 562 -28.35 6.16 -5.59
C ILE A 562 -29.56 7.07 -5.82
N ASN A 563 -30.17 7.58 -4.75
CA ASN A 563 -31.27 8.53 -4.81
C ASN A 563 -30.85 9.95 -4.42
N ASP A 564 -29.59 10.18 -4.02
CA ASP A 564 -29.09 11.51 -3.68
C ASP A 564 -28.95 12.38 -4.94
N PRO A 565 -29.71 13.49 -5.07
CA PRO A 565 -29.54 14.43 -6.16
C PRO A 565 -28.14 15.05 -6.21
N GLY A 566 -27.45 15.14 -5.06
CA GLY A 566 -26.08 15.64 -4.99
C GLY A 566 -25.09 14.71 -5.70
N PHE A 567 -25.12 13.42 -5.39
CA PHE A 567 -24.31 12.41 -6.05
C PHE A 567 -24.64 12.29 -7.55
N LEU A 568 -25.92 12.18 -7.91
CA LEU A 568 -26.34 12.06 -9.31
C LEU A 568 -26.06 13.33 -10.12
N GLY A 569 -26.21 14.51 -9.50
CA GLY A 569 -25.98 15.81 -10.12
C GLY A 569 -24.52 16.09 -10.49
N ARG A 570 -23.56 15.30 -9.99
CA ARG A 570 -22.14 15.39 -10.41
C ARG A 570 -21.92 14.93 -11.85
N GLY A 571 -22.88 14.21 -12.44
CA GLY A 571 -22.83 13.79 -13.84
C GLY A 571 -21.74 12.77 -14.15
N ILE A 572 -21.20 12.06 -13.16
CA ILE A 572 -20.20 10.99 -13.35
C ILE A 572 -20.86 9.75 -13.97
N PHE A 573 -22.03 9.39 -13.46
CA PHE A 573 -22.80 8.20 -13.85
C PHE A 573 -24.08 8.60 -14.56
N GLU A 574 -24.57 7.74 -15.45
CA GLU A 574 -25.92 7.86 -15.99
C GLU A 574 -26.94 7.43 -14.93
N PRO A 575 -27.84 8.31 -14.43
CA PRO A 575 -28.74 7.96 -13.34
C PRO A 575 -29.68 6.79 -13.68
N VAL A 576 -30.15 6.72 -14.92
CA VAL A 576 -31.04 5.65 -15.39
C VAL A 576 -30.32 4.30 -15.41
N GLU A 577 -29.10 4.26 -15.96
CA GLU A 577 -28.31 3.02 -16.03
C GLU A 577 -27.85 2.57 -14.64
N LEU A 578 -27.52 3.51 -13.75
CA LEU A 578 -27.15 3.20 -12.36
C LEU A 578 -28.32 2.56 -11.60
N LYS A 579 -29.53 3.12 -11.73
CA LYS A 579 -30.74 2.55 -11.11
C LYS A 579 -31.07 1.18 -11.69
N ARG A 580 -30.99 1.02 -13.01
CA ARG A 580 -31.20 -0.26 -13.69
C ARG A 580 -30.19 -1.32 -13.25
N LEU A 581 -28.92 -0.93 -13.09
CA LEU A 581 -27.86 -1.81 -12.59
C LEU A 581 -28.17 -2.29 -11.17
N HIS A 582 -28.61 -1.38 -10.30
CA HIS A 582 -29.02 -1.70 -8.93
C HIS A 582 -30.25 -2.63 -8.89
N GLU A 583 -31.30 -2.36 -9.65
CA GLU A 583 -32.51 -3.19 -9.71
C GLU A 583 -32.17 -4.63 -10.12
N ARG A 584 -31.44 -4.80 -11.22
CA ARG A 584 -30.98 -6.12 -11.67
C ARG A 584 -30.11 -6.82 -10.62
N LEU A 585 -29.26 -6.08 -9.92
CA LEU A 585 -28.39 -6.61 -8.87
C LEU A 585 -29.20 -7.19 -7.69
N VAL A 586 -30.22 -6.45 -7.25
CA VAL A 586 -31.10 -6.83 -6.13
C VAL A 586 -32.06 -7.95 -6.52
N ASP A 587 -32.51 -8.00 -7.78
CA ASP A 587 -33.37 -9.06 -8.32
C ASP A 587 -32.59 -10.38 -8.57
N GLY A 588 -31.28 -10.41 -8.28
CA GLY A 588 -30.46 -11.61 -8.34
C GLY A 588 -29.86 -11.93 -9.71
N ASP A 589 -29.82 -10.95 -10.62
CA ASP A 589 -29.17 -11.13 -11.92
C ASP A 589 -27.66 -11.42 -11.74
N ARG A 590 -27.25 -12.60 -12.20
CA ARG A 590 -25.86 -13.07 -12.14
C ARG A 590 -24.99 -12.51 -13.27
N GLY A 591 -25.59 -11.88 -14.28
CA GLY A 591 -24.89 -11.17 -15.35
C GLY A 591 -24.42 -9.78 -14.93
N VAL A 592 -24.86 -9.27 -13.79
CA VAL A 592 -24.40 -8.00 -13.22
C VAL A 592 -23.12 -8.18 -12.41
N ASP A 593 -22.12 -7.34 -12.67
CA ASP A 593 -20.90 -7.27 -11.86
C ASP A 593 -21.19 -6.52 -10.55
N ALA A 594 -21.51 -7.28 -9.50
CA ALA A 594 -21.73 -6.76 -8.15
C ALA A 594 -20.50 -5.99 -7.62
N GLY A 595 -19.29 -6.37 -8.04
CA GLY A 595 -18.06 -5.69 -7.65
C GLY A 595 -17.94 -4.30 -8.28
N LEU A 596 -18.35 -4.13 -9.54
CA LEU A 596 -18.42 -2.81 -10.17
C LEU A 596 -19.38 -1.90 -9.41
N PHE A 597 -20.57 -2.39 -9.10
CA PHE A 597 -21.55 -1.61 -8.35
C PHE A 597 -21.04 -1.28 -6.94
N PHE A 598 -20.39 -2.23 -6.25
CA PHE A 598 -19.71 -1.95 -4.98
C PHE A 598 -18.71 -0.80 -5.12
N ARG A 599 -17.83 -0.81 -6.14
CA ARG A 599 -16.86 0.27 -6.38
C ARG A 599 -17.53 1.63 -6.62
N ILE A 600 -18.67 1.66 -7.32
CA ILE A 600 -19.47 2.89 -7.51
C ILE A 600 -19.96 3.42 -6.16
N VAL A 601 -20.48 2.55 -5.30
CA VAL A 601 -20.94 2.92 -3.95
C VAL A 601 -19.80 3.49 -3.12
N ILE A 602 -18.63 2.84 -3.12
CA ILE A 602 -17.45 3.33 -2.40
C ILE A 602 -17.02 4.71 -2.90
N LEU A 603 -17.01 4.94 -4.22
CA LEU A 603 -16.68 6.25 -4.80
C LEU A 603 -17.68 7.32 -4.34
N GLY A 604 -18.98 7.01 -4.37
CA GLY A 604 -20.01 7.93 -3.92
C GLY A 604 -19.88 8.30 -2.44
N LEU A 605 -19.69 7.31 -1.57
CA LEU A 605 -19.47 7.53 -0.13
C LEU A 605 -18.22 8.37 0.14
N TRP A 606 -17.14 8.16 -0.63
CA TRP A 606 -15.94 8.99 -0.54
C TRP A 606 -16.21 10.44 -0.97
N LEU A 607 -16.90 10.66 -2.10
CA LEU A 607 -17.26 12.00 -2.60
C LEU A 607 -18.17 12.76 -1.63
N GLU A 608 -19.10 12.08 -0.98
CA GLU A 608 -19.95 12.67 0.06
C GLU A 608 -19.14 13.09 1.28
N SER A 609 -18.18 12.26 1.72
CA SER A 609 -17.33 12.60 2.86
C SER A 609 -16.51 13.86 2.61
N VAL A 610 -15.91 13.98 1.42
CA VAL A 610 -15.10 15.17 1.12
C VAL A 610 -15.97 16.44 1.12
N ARG A 611 -17.22 16.35 0.66
CA ARG A 611 -18.18 17.47 0.73
C ARG A 611 -18.53 17.87 2.18
N LYS A 612 -18.72 16.89 3.07
CA LYS A 612 -19.08 17.14 4.48
C LYS A 612 -17.97 17.86 5.26
N ASP A 613 -16.71 17.66 4.87
CA ASP A 613 -15.55 18.35 5.45
C ASP A 613 -15.41 19.82 5.00
N GLY A 614 -16.43 20.38 4.34
CA GLY A 614 -16.44 21.78 3.89
C GLY A 614 -15.58 22.05 2.65
N VAL A 615 -15.12 21.00 1.97
CA VAL A 615 -14.30 21.11 0.76
C VAL A 615 -15.14 20.81 -0.47
N SER A 616 -15.18 21.75 -1.41
CA SER A 616 -15.83 21.56 -2.70
C SER A 616 -14.90 20.78 -3.65
N LEU A 617 -15.27 19.54 -3.98
CA LEU A 617 -14.78 18.79 -5.15
C LEU A 617 -15.71 19.01 -6.34
#